data_AF-A0A7C1PGY6-F1
#
_entry.id   AF-A0A7C1PGY6-F1
#
_cell.length_a   1.000
_cell.length_b   1.000
_cell.length_c   1.000
_cell.angle_alpha   90.00
_cell.angle_beta   90.00
_cell.angle_gamma   90.00
#
_symmetry.space_group_name_H-M   'P 1'
#
loop_
_entity.id
_entity.type
_entity.pdbx_description
1 polymer ?
#
loop_
_entity_poly.entity_id
_entity_poly.type
_entity_poly.pdbx_seq_one_letter_code
_entity_poly.pdbx_strand_id
1 'polypeptide(L)' 'MGGGGTLFTYINKSTSHLIIPFEIAFKYEEKGFKTADAFIAAYTEWVGADVLVTENRHFLACHLDLPFKVLTAGKCLNLI' A
#
# COMPACT_ATOMS: atom_id res chain seq x y z
N MET A 1 -19.60 13.23 -14.74
CA MET A 1 -19.57 11.79 -14.46
C MET A 1 -18.11 11.34 -14.48
N GLY A 2 -17.40 11.48 -13.37
CA GLY A 2 -16.00 11.06 -13.25
C GLY A 2 -15.97 9.63 -12.75
N GLY A 3 -15.65 8.67 -13.61
CA GLY A 3 -15.49 7.27 -13.23
C GLY A 3 -14.33 7.12 -12.27
N GLY A 4 -14.63 6.88 -10.99
CA GLY A 4 -13.66 6.42 -10.01
C GLY A 4 -13.21 5.01 -10.38
N GLY A 5 -12.13 4.92 -11.14
CA GLY A 5 -11.45 3.66 -11.38
C GLY A 5 -10.72 3.26 -10.11
N THR A 6 -11.27 2.30 -9.36
CA THR A 6 -10.58 1.67 -8.23
C THR A 6 -9.34 0.97 -8.78
N LEU A 7 -8.16 1.56 -8.57
CA LEU A 7 -6.89 0.97 -9.01
C LEU A 7 -6.46 -0.11 -8.01
N PHE A 8 -6.80 -1.36 -8.30
CA PHE A 8 -6.28 -2.51 -7.55
C PHE A 8 -4.82 -2.76 -7.96
N THR A 9 -3.88 -2.46 -7.06
CA THR A 9 -2.44 -2.62 -7.37
C THR A 9 -1.92 -3.94 -6.79
N TYR A 10 -1.55 -4.88 -7.65
CA TYR A 10 -0.99 -6.19 -7.27
C TYR A 10 0.55 -6.13 -7.35
N ILE A 11 1.23 -6.11 -6.20
CA ILE A 11 2.71 -6.09 -6.16
C ILE A 11 3.21 -7.53 -6.29
N ASN A 12 3.61 -7.94 -7.49
CA ASN A 12 4.34 -9.19 -7.74
C ASN A 12 5.86 -8.89 -7.83
N LYS A 13 6.69 -9.84 -7.41
CA LYS A 13 8.13 -9.78 -7.04
C LYS A 13 9.13 -9.32 -8.13
N SER A 14 8.69 -8.68 -9.20
CA SER A 14 9.55 -8.12 -10.26
C SER A 14 9.37 -6.61 -10.39
N THR A 15 9.83 -5.85 -9.39
CA THR A 15 9.71 -4.38 -9.34
C THR A 15 10.97 -3.68 -9.83
N SER A 16 11.53 -4.09 -10.97
CA SER A 16 12.79 -3.53 -11.49
C SER A 16 12.68 -2.10 -12.04
N HIS A 17 11.49 -1.49 -12.06
CA HIS A 17 11.24 -0.18 -12.69
C HIS A 17 10.36 0.78 -11.85
N LEU A 18 10.11 0.48 -10.57
CA LEU A 18 9.32 1.37 -9.72
C LEU A 18 10.20 2.49 -9.16
N ILE A 19 10.03 3.70 -9.68
CA ILE A 19 10.65 4.91 -9.12
C ILE A 19 9.70 5.49 -8.08
N ILE A 20 9.87 5.05 -6.82
CA ILE A 20 9.16 5.63 -5.68
C ILE A 20 10.00 6.81 -5.18
N PRO A 21 9.42 8.01 -4.99
CA PRO A 21 10.14 9.11 -4.36
C PRO A 21 10.65 8.69 -2.97
N PHE A 22 11.96 8.74 -2.77
CA PHE A 22 12.59 8.32 -1.51
C PHE A 22 12.03 9.06 -0.29
N GLU A 23 11.63 10.32 -0.47
CA GLU A 23 11.00 11.15 0.56
C GLU A 23 9.71 10.54 1.11
N ILE A 24 8.92 9.86 0.28
CA ILE A 24 7.66 9.22 0.74
C ILE A 24 8.00 7.96 1.54
N ALA A 25 8.95 7.14 1.06
CA ALA A 25 9.40 5.95 1.79
C ALA A 25 9.99 6.32 3.16
N PHE A 26 10.81 7.37 3.21
CA PHE A 26 11.44 7.84 4.45
C PHE A 26 10.40 8.28 5.50
N LYS A 27 9.32 8.96 5.09
CA LYS A 27 8.22 9.33 6.01
C LYS A 27 7.60 8.11 6.71
N TYR A 28 7.54 6.97 6.02
CA TYR A 28 7.01 5.74 6.62
C TYR A 28 8.04 5.05 7.51
N GLU A 29 9.33 5.12 7.18
CA GLU A 29 10.38 4.64 8.09
C GLU A 29 10.39 5.43 9.40
N GLU A 30 10.23 6.76 9.35
CA GLU A 30 10.09 7.61 10.54
C GLU A 30 8.84 7.29 11.38
N LYS A 31 7.77 6.79 10.75
CA LYS A 31 6.57 6.29 11.44
C LYS A 31 6.75 4.90 12.07
N GLY A 32 7.94 4.31 11.97
CA GLY A 32 8.30 3.04 12.59
C GLY A 32 8.08 1.82 11.70
N PHE A 33 7.79 2.00 10.41
CA PHE A 33 7.79 0.88 9.46
C PHE A 33 9.22 0.40 9.20
N LYS A 34 9.39 -0.90 8.99
CA LYS A 34 10.63 -1.43 8.41
C LYS A 34 10.76 -0.92 6.99
N THR A 35 11.99 -0.71 6.52
CA THR A 35 12.30 -0.21 5.16
C THR A 35 11.45 -0.86 4.06
N ALA A 36 11.35 -2.20 4.04
CA ALA A 36 10.55 -2.90 3.05
C ALA A 36 9.04 -2.59 3.14
N ASP A 37 8.49 -2.48 4.36
CA ASP A 37 7.09 -2.10 4.57
C ASP A 37 6.87 -0.62 4.22
N ALA A 38 7.81 0.25 4.59
CA ALA A 38 7.77 1.66 4.25
C ALA A 38 7.71 1.90 2.73
N PHE A 39 8.46 1.12 1.95
CA PHE A 39 8.40 1.16 0.49
C PHE A 39 7.04 0.72 -0.06
N ILE A 40 6.41 -0.31 0.50
CA ILE A 40 5.07 -0.77 0.08
C ILE A 40 4.02 0.31 0.38
N ALA A 41 4.09 0.91 1.57
CA ALA A 41 3.19 1.99 1.96
C ALA A 41 3.38 3.22 1.06
N ALA A 42 4.61 3.64 0.85
CA ALA A 42 4.96 4.76 -0.02
C ALA A 42 4.54 4.53 -1.46
N TYR A 43 4.70 3.31 -1.98
CA TYR A 43 4.23 2.98 -3.31
C TYR A 43 2.71 3.07 -3.41
N THR A 44 1.99 2.54 -2.42
CA THR A 44 0.52 2.59 -2.37
C THR A 44 0.01 4.02 -2.36
N GLU A 45 0.62 4.89 -1.55
CA GLU A 45 0.32 6.32 -1.53
C GLU A 45 0.67 6.99 -2.87
N TRP A 46 1.84 6.69 -3.44
CA TRP A 46 2.33 7.31 -4.67
C TRP A 46 1.46 6.98 -5.90
N VAL A 47 0.97 5.75 -6.02
CA VAL A 47 0.03 5.37 -7.09
C VAL A 47 -1.39 5.87 -6.83
N GLY A 48 -1.67 6.45 -5.66
CA GLY A 48 -2.99 6.93 -5.27
C GLY A 48 -4.01 5.81 -5.08
N ALA A 49 -3.58 4.62 -4.63
CA ALA A 49 -4.48 3.50 -4.42
C ALA A 49 -5.30 3.69 -3.13
N ASP A 50 -6.62 3.54 -3.22
CA ASP A 50 -7.51 3.59 -2.05
C ASP A 50 -7.35 2.39 -1.11
N VAL A 51 -6.85 1.26 -1.62
CA VAL A 51 -6.77 -0.02 -0.91
C VAL A 51 -5.45 -0.74 -1.20
N LEU A 52 -4.74 -1.10 -0.13
CA LEU A 52 -3.64 -2.05 -0.13
C LEU A 52 -4.16 -3.43 0.28
N VAL A 53 -4.06 -4.41 -0.62
CA VAL A 53 -4.39 -5.81 -0.34
C VAL A 53 -3.12 -6.54 0.10
N THR A 54 -3.06 -6.99 1.34
CA THR A 54 -1.85 -7.63 1.90
C THR A 54 -2.17 -8.62 3.02
N GLU A 55 -1.39 -9.70 3.08
CA GLU A 55 -1.38 -10.66 4.19
C GLU A 55 -0.23 -10.38 5.17
N ASN A 56 0.47 -9.27 4.98
CA ASN A 56 1.56 -8.88 5.87
C ASN A 56 0.98 -8.46 7.22
N ARG A 57 1.19 -9.31 8.24
CA ARG A 57 0.73 -9.11 9.62
C ARG A 57 1.13 -7.75 10.19
N HIS A 58 2.26 -7.19 9.76
CA HIS A 58 2.72 -5.89 10.23
C HIS A 58 1.79 -4.76 9.76
N PHE A 59 1.34 -4.81 8.51
CA PHE A 59 0.35 -3.87 7.97
C PHE A 59 -1.04 -4.08 8.57
N LEU A 60 -1.44 -5.33 8.80
CA LEU A 60 -2.73 -5.64 9.39
C LEU A 60 -2.83 -5.24 10.87
N ALA A 61 -1.72 -5.25 11.60
CA ALA A 61 -1.64 -4.80 12.98
C ALA A 61 -1.32 -3.29 13.12
N CYS A 62 -0.92 -2.64 12.02
CA CYS A 62 -0.63 -1.21 12.01
C CYS A 62 -1.94 -0.42 12.02
N HIS A 63 -2.28 0.18 13.15
CA HIS A 63 -3.36 1.16 13.29
C HIS A 63 -2.88 2.58 13.02
N LEU A 64 -1.95 2.75 12.07
CA LEU A 64 -1.53 4.07 11.64
C LEU A 64 -2.64 4.68 10.78
N ASP A 65 -2.83 6.00 10.91
CA ASP A 65 -3.72 6.78 10.06
C ASP A 65 -3.10 6.85 8.65
N LEU A 66 -3.28 5.76 7.91
CA LEU A 66 -2.79 5.58 6.56
C LEU A 66 -3.78 6.22 5.58
N PRO A 67 -3.29 6.86 4.50
CA PRO A 67 -4.17 7.47 3.50
C PRO A 67 -4.94 6.43 2.65
N PHE A 68 -4.70 5.14 2.87
CA PHE A 68 -5.31 4.02 2.16
C PHE A 68 -5.77 2.93 3.14
N LYS A 69 -6.77 2.15 2.74
CA LYS A 69 -7.29 1.03 3.54
C LYS A 69 -6.42 -0.20 3.37
N VAL A 70 -6.19 -0.94 4.44
CA VAL A 70 -5.50 -2.23 4.40
C VAL A 70 -6.53 -3.35 4.48
N LEU A 71 -6.55 -4.25 3.49
CA LEU A 71 -7.44 -5.41 3.46
C LEU A 71 -6.66 -6.71 3.25
N THR A 72 -7.18 -7.81 3.78
CA THR A 72 -6.72 -9.15 3.42
C THR A 72 -7.28 -9.56 2.06
N ALA A 73 -6.62 -10.50 1.39
CA ALA A 73 -7.10 -11.06 0.13
C ALA A 73 -8.49 -11.68 0.29
N GLY A 74 -8.71 -12.39 1.41
CA GLY A 74 -10.03 -12.96 1.74
C GLY A 74 -11.12 -11.90 1.89
N LYS A 75 -10.83 -10.74 2.50
CA LYS A 75 -11.80 -9.62 2.57
C LYS A 75 -12.05 -9.00 1.21
N CYS A 76 -11.02 -8.88 0.37
CA CYS A 76 -11.18 -8.34 -0.98
C CYS A 76 -12.07 -9.21 -1.87
N LEU A 77 -11.97 -10.53 -1.77
CA LEU A 77 -12.83 -11.45 -2.52
C LEU A 77 -14.31 -11.34 -2.15
N ASN A 78 -14.64 -10.88 -0.93
CA ASN A 78 -16.02 -10.64 -0.51
C ASN A 78 -16.57 -9.28 -0.98
N LEU A 79 -15.75 -8.44 -1.63
CA LEU A 79 -16.16 -7.13 -2.16
C LEU A 79 -16.53 -7.18 -3.66
N ILE A 80 -16.39 -8.35 -4.30
CA ILE A 80 -16.64 -8.59 -5.72
C ILE A 80 -17.83 -9.55 -5.85
#